data_AF-A0A2S6AZJ6-F1
#
_entry.id   AF-A0A2S6AZJ6-F1
#
_cell.length_a   1.000
_cell.length_b   1.000
_cell.length_c   1.000
_cell.angle_alpha   90.00
_cell.angle_beta   90.00
_cell.angle_gamma   90.00
#
_symmetry.space_group_name_H-M   'P 1'
#
loop_
_entity.id
_entity.type
_entity.pdbx_description
1 polymer ?
#
loop_
_entity_poly.entity_id
_entity_poly.type
_entity_poly.pdbx_seq_one_letter_code
_entity_poly.pdbx_strand_id
1 'polypeptide(L)'
;ASQTGQAEAIAWQTARQLSAAGMPARVMELNTLDAPTLAAARRALFIASTYGEGDAPDGASLFAERVMMDSPPKLPSLRYAVL
;
A
#
# COMPACT_ATOMS: atom_id res chain seq x y z
N ALA A 1 -4.89 -3.38 0.49
CA ALA A 1 -6.28 -3.27 -0.01
C ALA A 1 -6.86 -4.67 -0.14
N SER A 2 -7.90 -5.00 0.62
CA SER A 2 -8.50 -6.33 0.61
C SER A 2 -10.02 -6.27 0.73
N GLN A 3 -10.74 -7.03 -0.10
CA GLN A 3 -12.19 -7.17 0.03
C GLN A 3 -12.56 -8.19 1.12
N THR A 4 -11.80 -9.28 1.21
CA THR A 4 -12.08 -10.44 2.08
C THR A 4 -11.01 -10.68 3.15
N GLY A 5 -10.09 -9.71 3.34
CA GLY A 5 -9.09 -9.71 4.41
C GLY A 5 -7.78 -10.48 4.12
N GLN A 6 -7.66 -11.21 3.01
CA GLN A 6 -6.44 -11.98 2.71
C GLN A 6 -5.20 -11.08 2.53
N ALA A 7 -5.31 -10.01 1.75
CA ALA A 7 -4.20 -9.08 1.53
C ALA A 7 -3.82 -8.33 2.82
N GLU A 8 -4.80 -8.07 3.70
CA GLU A 8 -4.56 -7.48 5.01
C GLU A 8 -3.79 -8.45 5.93
N ALA A 9 -4.19 -9.72 5.96
CA ALA A 9 -3.51 -10.75 6.74
C ALA A 9 -2.04 -10.90 6.34
N ILE A 10 -1.76 -10.89 5.02
CA ILE A 10 -0.40 -10.92 4.48
C ILE A 10 0.36 -9.66 4.91
N ALA A 11 -0.24 -8.47 4.81
CA ALA A 11 0.42 -7.22 5.22
C ALA A 11 0.88 -7.24 6.68
N TRP A 12 0.01 -7.69 7.59
CA TRP A 12 0.36 -7.84 9.00
C TRP A 12 1.42 -8.91 9.24
N GLN A 13 1.35 -10.05 8.53
CA GLN A 13 2.37 -11.10 8.63
C GLN A 13 3.73 -10.59 8.17
N THR A 14 3.81 -9.91 7.02
CA THR A 14 5.04 -9.33 6.50
C THR A 14 5.60 -8.28 7.45
N ALA A 15 4.76 -7.41 8.01
CA ALA A 15 5.21 -6.40 8.98
C ALA A 15 5.81 -7.04 10.24
N ARG A 16 5.20 -8.12 10.76
CA ARG A 16 5.76 -8.88 11.89
C ARG A 16 7.12 -9.49 11.55
N GLN A 17 7.26 -10.09 10.37
CA GLN A 17 8.53 -10.68 9.93
C GLN A 17 9.64 -9.63 9.76
N LEU A 18 9.32 -8.48 9.14
CA LEU A 18 10.26 -7.38 8.99
C LEU A 18 10.70 -6.82 10.35
N SER A 19 9.75 -6.63 11.28
CA SER A 19 10.06 -6.16 12.63
C SER A 19 10.96 -7.15 13.38
N ALA A 20 10.70 -8.45 13.27
CA ALA A 20 11.55 -9.49 13.86
C ALA A 20 12.98 -9.50 13.28
N ALA A 21 13.14 -9.07 12.04
CA ALA A 21 14.44 -8.90 11.38
C ALA A 21 15.12 -7.54 11.66
N GLY A 22 14.60 -6.75 12.61
CA GLY A 22 15.15 -5.44 12.97
C GLY A 22 14.78 -4.30 12.00
N MET A 23 13.79 -4.52 11.13
CA MET A 23 13.29 -3.54 10.19
C MET A 23 11.83 -3.21 10.50
N PRO A 24 11.54 -2.28 11.44
CA PRO A 24 10.17 -1.95 11.80
C PRO A 24 9.41 -1.43 10.57
N ALA A 25 8.17 -1.89 10.41
CA ALA A 25 7.28 -1.53 9.32
C ALA A 25 5.95 -1.00 9.86
N ARG A 26 5.40 0.01 9.18
CA ARG A 26 4.06 0.55 9.46
C ARG A 26 3.08 -0.05 8.45
N VAL A 27 2.02 -0.68 8.95
CA VAL A 27 0.89 -1.13 8.12
C VAL A 27 -0.14 -0.01 8.05
N MET A 28 -0.63 0.29 6.84
CA MET A 28 -1.67 1.29 6.59
C MET A 28 -2.65 0.75 5.58
N GLU A 29 -3.93 1.08 5.76
CA GLU A 29 -4.92 0.86 4.72
C GLU A 29 -4.67 1.81 3.55
N LEU A 30 -4.79 1.30 2.33
CA LEU A 30 -4.38 2.03 1.13
C LEU A 30 -5.23 3.30 0.92
N ASN A 31 -6.51 3.27 1.29
CA ASN A 31 -7.41 4.43 1.25
C ASN A 31 -7.14 5.50 2.31
N THR A 32 -6.27 5.22 3.29
CA THR A 32 -5.83 6.19 4.31
C THR A 32 -4.46 6.79 4.01
N LEU A 33 -3.76 6.28 2.99
CA LEU A 33 -2.47 6.77 2.56
C LEU A 33 -2.66 8.06 1.76
N ASP A 34 -1.98 9.13 2.17
CA ASP A 34 -1.97 10.42 1.46
C ASP A 34 -0.65 10.65 0.70
N ALA A 35 -0.67 11.60 -0.23
CA ALA A 35 0.50 11.93 -1.05
C ALA A 35 1.73 12.37 -0.23
N PRO A 36 1.60 13.20 0.82
CA PRO A 36 2.74 13.58 1.66
C PRO A 36 3.39 12.40 2.38
N THR A 37 2.58 11.49 2.95
CA THR A 37 3.09 10.30 3.64
C THR A 37 3.82 9.38 2.67
N LEU A 38 3.28 9.19 1.46
CA LEU A 38 3.93 8.40 0.42
C LEU A 38 5.23 9.04 -0.06
N ALA A 39 5.26 10.37 -0.23
CA ALA A 39 6.45 11.10 -0.65
C ALA A 39 7.58 11.07 0.38
N ALA A 40 7.25 11.00 1.67
CA ALA A 40 8.23 10.85 2.75
C ALA A 40 8.79 9.41 2.87
N ALA A 41 8.13 8.42 2.27
CA ALA A 41 8.56 7.03 2.35
C ALA A 41 9.76 6.74 1.44
N ARG A 42 10.73 5.98 1.97
CA ARG A 42 11.88 5.46 1.17
C ARG A 42 11.62 4.07 0.61
N ARG A 43 10.73 3.31 1.25
CA ARG A 43 10.32 1.95 0.87
C ARG A 43 8.82 1.78 1.11
N ALA A 44 8.12 1.20 0.15
CA ALA A 44 6.72 0.82 0.29
C ALA A 44 6.50 -0.59 -0.29
N LEU A 45 5.71 -1.41 0.40
CA LEU A 45 5.21 -2.67 -0.12
C LEU A 45 3.69 -2.53 -0.22
N PHE A 46 3.17 -2.56 -1.45
CA PHE A 46 1.73 -2.53 -1.70
C PHE A 46 1.22 -3.96 -1.79
N ILE A 47 0.23 -4.30 -0.98
CA ILE A 47 -0.40 -5.62 -1.00
C ILE A 47 -1.86 -5.41 -1.37
N ALA A 48 -2.24 -5.93 -2.54
CA ALA A 48 -3.56 -5.73 -3.11
C ALA A 48 -4.07 -7.02 -3.73
N SER A 49 -5.27 -7.44 -3.34
CA SER A 49 -6.00 -8.47 -4.08
C SER A 49 -6.74 -7.82 -5.25
N THR A 50 -6.93 -8.50 -6.37
CA THR A 50 -7.96 -8.12 -7.35
C THR A 50 -9.32 -8.68 -6.95
N TYR A 51 -10.40 -8.07 -7.42
CA TYR A 51 -11.78 -8.56 -7.23
C TYR A 51 -12.48 -8.73 -8.58
N GLY A 52 -13.42 -9.68 -8.67
CA GLY A 52 -14.20 -9.92 -9.90
C GLY A 52 -13.32 -10.24 -11.12
N GLU A 53 -13.52 -9.47 -12.19
CA GLU A 53 -12.83 -9.61 -13.49
C GLU A 53 -11.43 -8.97 -13.51
N GLY A 54 -10.87 -8.60 -12.35
CA GLY A 54 -9.56 -7.96 -12.24
C GLY A 54 -9.60 -6.52 -11.72
N ASP A 55 -10.75 -6.07 -11.24
CA ASP A 55 -10.91 -4.72 -10.68
C ASP A 55 -10.11 -4.57 -9.37
N ALA A 56 -9.62 -3.35 -9.16
CA ALA A 56 -8.99 -2.98 -7.91
C ALA A 56 -10.05 -2.92 -6.79
N PRO A 57 -9.74 -3.36 -5.56
CA PRO A 57 -10.64 -3.18 -4.42
C PRO A 57 -10.89 -1.69 -4.18
N ASP A 58 -12.04 -1.34 -3.61
CA ASP A 58 -12.46 0.06 -3.38
C ASP A 58 -11.34 0.92 -2.76
N GLY A 59 -10.61 0.36 -1.79
CA GLY A 59 -9.53 1.08 -1.13
C GLY A 59 -8.31 1.38 -2.00
N ALA A 60 -8.05 0.57 -3.03
CA ALA A 60 -7.01 0.82 -4.02
C ALA A 60 -7.47 1.81 -5.10
N SER A 61 -8.73 1.73 -5.52
CA SER A 61 -9.32 2.70 -6.47
C SER A 61 -9.31 4.12 -5.89
N LEU A 62 -9.74 4.29 -4.63
CA LEU A 62 -9.71 5.57 -3.93
C LEU A 62 -8.30 6.16 -3.82
N PHE A 63 -7.30 5.32 -3.58
CA PHE A 63 -5.90 5.74 -3.56
C PHE A 63 -5.43 6.21 -4.94
N ALA A 64 -5.73 5.45 -5.99
CA ALA A 64 -5.36 5.80 -7.35
C ALA A 64 -5.95 7.16 -7.75
N GLU A 65 -7.23 7.39 -7.48
CA GLU A 65 -7.90 8.66 -7.77
C GLU A 65 -7.29 9.82 -6.97
N ARG A 66 -7.20 9.70 -5.64
CA ARG A 66 -6.87 10.83 -4.76
C ARG A 66 -5.40 11.15 -4.68
N VAL A 67 -4.54 10.14 -4.80
CA VAL A 67 -3.09 10.29 -4.59
C VAL A 67 -2.33 10.29 -5.91
N MET A 68 -2.78 9.51 -6.89
CA MET A 68 -2.00 9.29 -8.11
C MET A 68 -2.51 10.09 -9.31
N MET A 69 -3.80 10.44 -9.39
CA MET A 69 -4.37 11.12 -10.56
C MET A 69 -4.53 12.63 -10.41
N ASP A 70 -4.99 13.13 -9.25
CA ASP A 70 -5.34 14.56 -9.09
C ASP A 70 -4.11 15.49 -9.08
N SER A 71 -3.02 15.07 -8.43
CA SER A 71 -1.71 15.74 -8.46
C SER A 71 -0.61 14.75 -8.09
N PRO A 72 -0.12 13.95 -9.06
CA PRO A 72 0.79 12.85 -8.78
C PRO A 72 2.05 13.36 -8.05
N PRO A 73 2.35 12.84 -6.84
CA PRO A 73 3.55 13.21 -6.12
C PRO A 73 4.78 12.75 -6.90
N LYS A 74 5.83 13.58 -6.89
CA LYS A 74 7.15 13.12 -7.34
C LYS A 74 7.73 12.21 -6.27
N LEU A 75 8.02 10.96 -6.63
CA LEU A 75 8.52 9.92 -5.71
C LEU A 75 9.95 9.45 -6.06
N PRO A 76 10.93 10.36 -6.26
CA PRO A 76 12.24 9.99 -6.80
C PRO A 76 13.06 9.05 -5.88
N SER A 77 12.76 9.05 -4.58
CA SER A 77 13.45 8.22 -3.58
C SER A 77 12.69 6.97 -3.17
N LEU A 78 11.48 6.77 -3.69
CA LEU A 78 10.64 5.65 -3.28
C LEU A 78 11.06 4.38 -4.03
N ARG A 79 11.47 3.37 -3.27
CA ARG A 79 11.55 1.99 -3.77
C ARG A 79 10.28 1.26 -3.41
N TYR A 80 9.62 0.62 -4.36
CA TYR A 80 8.39 -0.10 -4.08
C TYR A 80 8.37 -1.51 -4.67
N ALA A 81 7.52 -2.34 -4.09
CA ALA A 81 7.12 -3.63 -4.63
C ALA A 81 5.60 -3.77 -4.50
N VAL A 82 5.02 -4.64 -5.33
CA VAL A 82 3.59 -4.96 -5.32
C VAL A 82 3.44 -6.47 -5.18
N LEU A 83 2.52 -6.90 -4.32
CA LEU A 83 2.15 -8.29 -4.09
C LEU A 83 0.65 -8.49 -4.22
#